data_AF-A0A2N6FTF7-F1
#
_entry.id   AF-A0A2N6FTF7-F1
#
_cell.length_a   1.000
_cell.length_b   1.000
_cell.length_c   1.000
_cell.angle_alpha   90.00
_cell.angle_beta   90.00
_cell.angle_gamma   90.00
#
_symmetry.space_group_name_H-M   'P 1'
#
loop_
_entity.id
_entity.type
_entity.pdbx_description
1 polymer ?
#
loop_
_entity_poly.entity_id
_entity_poly.type
_entity_poly.pdbx_seq_one_letter_code
_entity_poly.pdbx_strand_id
1 'polypeptide(L)'
;MITYITGVPRAGKSYKAMYTLFANFGKDKDLIKDKKYIIKGVTKALVNINQIDLNKFDNVSYINWDSFYDSLNDLHNLYLSNVNDDELNKLAKLLGVYATLVILDECHNYFDRQDKVLVWWLSYHGHMHQEIILITQNLSLVASKYKGFAEYFYKAYPSSLKLFNNVMKYGEYPESRMSNKNRSGTLKIPIKKEVFSAYGSGKNQNNKSILLKFAIFAIMFFVIGGAILYLIKKSVSNESIIEDKETHIVDTYLPNDKKDDSIKDEEIEEKDINDELLEYKYMSLKCTLKYKYCLYKNKKIQLNTYYKLKEIFDIEELSVTKINNGYLQLDILAKPKFYNIFNGGLENEKNSNSNSLSIFPTN
;
A
#
# COMPACT_ATOMS: atom_id res chain seq x y z
N MET A 1 -3.13 -6.62 4.49
CA MET A 1 -1.84 -5.95 4.71
C MET A 1 -1.66 -4.84 3.68
N ILE A 2 -1.01 -3.74 4.07
CA ILE A 2 -0.49 -2.70 3.15
C ILE A 2 1.04 -2.75 3.13
N THR A 3 1.62 -2.78 1.94
CA THR A 3 3.07 -2.81 1.70
C THR A 3 3.48 -1.71 0.72
N TYR A 4 4.52 -0.95 1.05
CA TYR A 4 5.21 -0.09 0.07
C TYR A 4 6.43 -0.78 -0.55
N ILE A 5 6.66 -0.57 -1.84
CA ILE A 5 7.88 -0.98 -2.56
C ILE A 5 8.48 0.21 -3.29
N THR A 6 9.74 0.49 -3.01
CA THR A 6 10.47 1.70 -3.44
C THR A 6 11.73 1.36 -4.20
N GLY A 7 12.25 2.30 -4.99
CA GLY A 7 13.56 2.15 -5.63
C GLY A 7 13.74 3.02 -6.86
N VAL A 8 15.00 3.30 -7.19
CA VAL A 8 15.38 4.07 -8.38
C VAL A 8 14.88 3.40 -9.67
N PRO A 9 14.67 4.16 -10.77
CA PRO A 9 14.34 3.61 -12.08
C PRO A 9 15.22 2.41 -12.46
N ARG A 10 14.59 1.36 -12.99
CA ARG A 10 15.23 0.09 -13.39
C ARG A 10 15.94 -0.70 -12.27
N ALA A 11 15.70 -0.39 -10.98
CA ALA A 11 16.11 -1.24 -9.85
C ALA A 11 15.37 -2.59 -9.81
N GLY A 12 14.18 -2.66 -10.44
CA GLY A 12 13.29 -3.84 -10.43
C GLY A 12 12.17 -3.75 -9.40
N LYS A 13 11.76 -2.54 -8.96
CA LYS A 13 10.76 -2.30 -7.90
C LYS A 13 9.50 -3.17 -8.06
N SER A 14 8.93 -3.22 -9.26
CA SER A 14 7.69 -3.95 -9.55
C SER A 14 7.85 -5.49 -9.56
N TYR A 15 9.08 -6.05 -9.54
CA TYR A 15 9.28 -7.50 -9.57
C TYR A 15 8.75 -8.22 -8.31
N LYS A 16 8.88 -7.63 -7.10
CA LYS A 16 8.28 -8.23 -5.88
C LYS A 16 6.76 -8.33 -6.01
N ALA A 17 6.12 -7.27 -6.50
CA ALA A 17 4.68 -7.24 -6.71
C ALA A 17 4.23 -8.28 -7.76
N MET A 18 4.95 -8.34 -8.89
CA MET A 18 4.69 -9.34 -9.96
C MET A 18 4.94 -10.79 -9.50
N TYR A 19 5.94 -11.03 -8.65
CA TYR A 19 6.21 -12.34 -8.07
C TYR A 19 5.09 -12.78 -7.12
N THR A 20 4.59 -11.87 -6.27
CA THR A 20 3.40 -12.10 -5.44
C THR A 20 2.15 -12.32 -6.30
N LEU A 21 1.91 -11.51 -7.32
CA LEU A 21 0.77 -11.66 -8.23
C LEU A 21 0.80 -13.05 -8.91
N PHE A 22 1.95 -13.45 -9.44
CA PHE A 22 2.13 -14.75 -10.09
C PHE A 22 2.00 -15.93 -9.11
N ALA A 23 2.43 -15.79 -7.86
CA ALA A 23 2.32 -16.85 -6.84
C ALA A 23 0.86 -17.19 -6.44
N ASN A 24 -0.08 -16.26 -6.65
CA ASN A 24 -1.50 -16.46 -6.31
C ASN A 24 -2.37 -16.71 -7.55
N PHE A 25 -2.09 -15.97 -8.62
CA PHE A 25 -2.96 -15.83 -9.79
C PHE A 25 -2.31 -16.27 -11.11
N GLY A 26 -1.01 -16.57 -11.15
CA GLY A 26 -0.38 -17.08 -12.36
C GLY A 26 -0.88 -18.48 -12.71
N LYS A 27 -1.00 -18.78 -14.02
CA LYS A 27 -1.42 -20.13 -14.47
C LYS A 27 -0.40 -21.20 -14.07
N ASP A 28 0.88 -20.87 -14.10
CA ASP A 28 1.99 -21.73 -13.64
C ASP A 28 2.40 -21.44 -12.17
N LYS A 29 1.47 -20.98 -11.31
CA LYS A 29 1.81 -20.51 -9.94
C LYS A 29 2.53 -21.51 -9.05
N ASP A 30 2.35 -22.82 -9.28
CA ASP A 30 3.03 -23.89 -8.55
C ASP A 30 4.57 -23.89 -8.70
N LEU A 31 5.10 -23.09 -9.63
CA LEU A 31 6.52 -22.75 -9.73
C LEU A 31 7.04 -21.91 -8.54
N ILE A 32 6.13 -21.33 -7.74
CA ILE A 32 6.40 -20.50 -6.55
C ILE A 32 5.76 -21.14 -5.31
N LYS A 33 6.42 -22.17 -4.76
CA LYS A 33 5.99 -22.89 -3.55
C LYS A 33 6.30 -22.17 -2.23
N ASP A 34 6.78 -20.93 -2.31
CA ASP A 34 7.26 -20.14 -1.16
C ASP A 34 6.08 -19.40 -0.50
N LYS A 35 5.55 -19.99 0.57
CA LYS A 35 4.29 -19.60 1.23
C LYS A 35 4.21 -18.12 1.62
N LYS A 36 5.32 -17.40 1.83
CA LYS A 36 5.30 -15.97 2.19
C LYS A 36 4.85 -15.03 1.06
N TYR A 37 4.68 -15.55 -0.16
CA TYR A 37 4.07 -14.81 -1.28
C TYR A 37 2.65 -15.28 -1.61
N ILE A 38 2.18 -16.37 -0.98
CA ILE A 38 0.83 -16.90 -1.15
C ILE A 38 -0.06 -16.25 -0.10
N ILE A 39 -1.01 -15.44 -0.54
CA ILE A 39 -1.88 -14.65 0.33
C ILE A 39 -3.22 -15.36 0.49
N LYS A 40 -3.68 -15.51 1.74
CA LYS A 40 -4.96 -16.17 2.05
C LYS A 40 -6.12 -15.21 1.81
N GLY A 41 -7.30 -15.75 1.48
CA GLY A 41 -8.55 -14.99 1.41
C GLY A 41 -8.76 -14.16 0.13
N VAL A 42 -7.71 -13.71 -0.55
CA VAL A 42 -7.85 -13.00 -1.84
C VAL A 42 -8.30 -13.94 -2.96
N THR A 43 -9.23 -13.47 -3.79
CA THR A 43 -9.91 -14.24 -4.85
C THR A 43 -9.60 -13.75 -6.26
N LYS A 44 -9.08 -12.52 -6.36
CA LYS A 44 -8.79 -11.78 -7.60
C LYS A 44 -7.74 -10.70 -7.36
N ALA A 45 -7.23 -10.07 -8.42
CA ALA A 45 -6.38 -8.89 -8.32
C ALA A 45 -6.74 -7.76 -9.29
N LEU A 46 -6.53 -6.53 -8.85
CA LEU A 46 -6.69 -5.29 -9.61
C LEU A 46 -5.33 -4.60 -9.74
N VAL A 47 -4.86 -4.35 -10.97
CA VAL A 47 -3.49 -3.86 -11.22
C VAL A 47 -3.44 -2.70 -12.22
N ASN A 48 -2.51 -1.76 -12.08
CA ASN A 48 -2.19 -0.76 -13.12
C ASN A 48 -0.78 -0.97 -13.74
N ILE A 49 -0.14 -2.14 -13.51
CA ILE A 49 1.23 -2.40 -13.96
C ILE A 49 1.31 -2.36 -15.49
N ASN A 50 2.09 -1.41 -16.01
CA ASN A 50 2.30 -1.26 -17.46
C ASN A 50 2.89 -2.52 -18.08
N GLN A 51 2.36 -2.90 -19.25
CA GLN A 51 2.83 -4.03 -20.07
C GLN A 51 2.73 -5.41 -19.37
N ILE A 52 1.75 -5.61 -18.48
CA ILE A 52 1.40 -6.94 -17.97
C ILE A 52 0.59 -7.74 -19.02
N ASP A 53 0.97 -9.01 -19.20
CA ASP A 53 0.25 -9.98 -20.03
C ASP A 53 -0.78 -10.72 -19.18
N LEU A 54 -2.00 -10.19 -19.13
CA LEU A 54 -3.10 -10.75 -18.33
C LEU A 54 -3.45 -12.20 -18.74
N ASN A 55 -3.12 -12.65 -19.95
CA ASN A 55 -3.43 -14.02 -20.41
C ASN A 55 -2.71 -15.11 -19.61
N LYS A 56 -1.65 -14.74 -18.87
CA LYS A 56 -0.88 -15.63 -17.99
C LYS A 56 -1.42 -15.72 -16.57
N PHE A 57 -2.51 -15.04 -16.28
CA PHE A 57 -3.14 -15.02 -14.96
C PHE A 57 -4.63 -15.39 -15.03
N ASP A 58 -5.15 -15.84 -13.91
CA ASP A 58 -6.57 -16.09 -13.67
C ASP A 58 -7.08 -15.06 -12.65
N ASN A 59 -8.30 -14.53 -12.86
CA ASN A 59 -8.91 -13.51 -11.99
C ASN A 59 -8.08 -12.22 -11.77
N VAL A 60 -7.26 -11.80 -12.74
CA VAL A 60 -6.54 -10.52 -12.71
C VAL A 60 -7.06 -9.59 -13.80
N SER A 61 -7.36 -8.34 -13.45
CA SER A 61 -7.78 -7.32 -14.40
C SER A 61 -7.08 -5.97 -14.17
N TYR A 62 -7.10 -5.12 -15.21
CA TYR A 62 -6.63 -3.75 -15.09
C TYR A 62 -7.58 -2.93 -14.20
N ILE A 63 -7.03 -2.16 -13.26
CA ILE A 63 -7.80 -1.23 -12.45
C ILE A 63 -8.17 0.02 -13.27
N ASN A 64 -9.47 0.29 -13.41
CA ASN A 64 -9.94 1.61 -13.78
C ASN A 64 -10.04 2.44 -12.49
N TRP A 65 -9.15 3.43 -12.32
CA TRP A 65 -9.04 4.17 -11.07
C TRP A 65 -10.32 4.94 -10.72
N ASP A 66 -10.95 5.60 -11.70
CA ASP A 66 -12.15 6.42 -11.45
C ASP A 66 -13.32 5.54 -10.98
N SER A 67 -13.55 4.40 -11.63
CA SER A 67 -14.57 3.41 -11.24
C SER A 67 -14.27 2.75 -9.88
N PHE A 68 -12.99 2.53 -9.56
CA PHE A 68 -12.57 2.03 -8.26
C PHE A 68 -12.78 3.08 -7.16
N TYR A 69 -12.48 4.35 -7.44
CA TYR A 69 -12.68 5.47 -6.52
C TYR A 69 -14.18 5.77 -6.31
N ASP A 70 -15.01 5.74 -7.35
CA ASP A 70 -16.48 5.78 -7.24
C ASP A 70 -16.97 4.63 -6.32
N SER A 71 -16.43 3.41 -6.50
CA SER A 71 -16.76 2.27 -5.64
C SER A 71 -16.34 2.47 -4.17
N LEU A 72 -15.19 3.10 -3.91
CA LEU A 72 -14.77 3.47 -2.55
C LEU A 72 -15.64 4.57 -1.95
N ASN A 73 -16.15 5.51 -2.76
CA ASN A 73 -17.08 6.55 -2.30
C ASN A 73 -18.42 5.93 -1.89
N ASP A 74 -18.99 5.04 -2.72
CA ASP A 74 -20.23 4.32 -2.40
C ASP A 74 -20.10 3.52 -1.08
N LEU A 75 -18.96 2.85 -0.86
CA LEU A 75 -18.67 2.14 0.40
C LEU A 75 -18.46 3.07 1.60
N HIS A 76 -17.73 4.18 1.43
CA HIS A 76 -17.49 5.16 2.50
C HIS A 76 -18.78 5.87 2.92
N ASN A 77 -19.65 6.23 1.98
CA ASN A 77 -20.98 6.79 2.27
C ASN A 77 -21.87 5.78 3.02
N LEU A 78 -21.71 4.48 2.71
CA LEU A 78 -22.38 3.41 3.45
C LEU A 78 -21.85 3.30 4.88
N TYR A 79 -20.53 3.27 5.06
CA TYR A 79 -19.86 3.24 6.36
C TYR A 79 -20.29 4.43 7.26
N LEU A 80 -20.36 5.64 6.71
CA LEU A 80 -20.88 6.84 7.39
C LEU A 80 -22.36 6.77 7.79
N SER A 81 -23.09 5.73 7.37
CA SER A 81 -24.48 5.46 7.75
C SER A 81 -24.60 4.39 8.87
N ASN A 82 -23.50 4.10 9.57
CA ASN A 82 -23.40 3.12 10.66
C ASN A 82 -24.00 1.75 10.29
N VAL A 83 -23.55 1.22 9.14
CA VAL A 83 -23.78 -0.17 8.75
C VAL A 83 -22.79 -1.12 9.43
N ASN A 84 -23.13 -2.40 9.51
CA ASN A 84 -22.19 -3.42 9.98
C ASN A 84 -21.26 -3.90 8.85
N ASP A 85 -20.22 -4.65 9.22
CA ASP A 85 -19.26 -5.23 8.28
C ASP A 85 -19.93 -6.14 7.23
N ASP A 86 -21.03 -6.82 7.57
CA ASP A 86 -21.74 -7.71 6.62
C ASP A 86 -22.46 -6.94 5.51
N GLU A 87 -23.14 -5.84 5.83
CA GLU A 87 -23.77 -4.93 4.86
C GLU A 87 -22.73 -4.27 3.95
N LEU A 88 -21.64 -3.78 4.54
CA LEU A 88 -20.54 -3.17 3.80
C LEU A 88 -19.82 -4.21 2.90
N ASN A 89 -19.62 -5.43 3.38
CA ASN A 89 -19.02 -6.51 2.61
C ASN A 89 -19.95 -7.09 1.54
N LYS A 90 -21.29 -7.03 1.69
CA LYS A 90 -22.23 -7.31 0.59
C LYS A 90 -22.02 -6.29 -0.53
N LEU A 91 -21.98 -4.98 -0.23
CA LEU A 91 -21.74 -3.96 -1.24
C LEU A 91 -20.33 -4.10 -1.87
N ALA A 92 -19.29 -4.38 -1.08
CA ALA A 92 -17.93 -4.58 -1.59
C ALA A 92 -17.82 -5.80 -2.53
N LYS A 93 -18.63 -6.86 -2.32
CA LYS A 93 -18.76 -8.00 -3.25
C LYS A 93 -19.46 -7.56 -4.55
N LEU A 94 -20.56 -6.81 -4.45
CA LEU A 94 -21.34 -6.30 -5.60
C LEU A 94 -20.62 -5.20 -6.42
N LEU A 95 -19.66 -4.48 -5.83
CA LEU A 95 -18.75 -3.56 -6.51
C LEU A 95 -17.46 -4.24 -7.01
N GLY A 96 -17.26 -5.52 -6.68
CA GLY A 96 -16.13 -6.31 -7.14
C GLY A 96 -14.81 -6.06 -6.41
N VAL A 97 -14.78 -5.28 -5.32
CA VAL A 97 -13.56 -4.90 -4.58
C VAL A 97 -13.28 -5.73 -3.32
N TYR A 98 -14.25 -6.50 -2.82
CA TYR A 98 -14.05 -7.46 -1.72
C TYR A 98 -13.01 -8.55 -2.08
N ALA A 99 -12.25 -9.04 -1.10
CA ALA A 99 -11.31 -10.17 -1.23
C ALA A 99 -10.33 -10.01 -2.42
N THR A 100 -9.64 -8.87 -2.49
CA THR A 100 -8.91 -8.42 -3.69
C THR A 100 -7.48 -7.97 -3.36
N LEU A 101 -6.52 -8.44 -4.16
CA LEU A 101 -5.15 -7.92 -4.19
C LEU A 101 -5.08 -6.69 -5.11
N VAL A 102 -4.85 -5.50 -4.54
CA VAL A 102 -4.72 -4.23 -5.28
C VAL A 102 -3.23 -3.89 -5.44
N ILE A 103 -2.76 -3.71 -6.68
CA ILE A 103 -1.37 -3.35 -6.97
C ILE A 103 -1.30 -2.07 -7.78
N LEU A 104 -0.68 -1.04 -7.20
CA LEU A 104 -0.56 0.30 -7.79
C LEU A 104 0.92 0.65 -8.01
N ASP A 105 1.39 0.54 -9.26
CA ASP A 105 2.66 1.13 -9.69
C ASP A 105 2.53 2.63 -9.94
N GLU A 106 3.62 3.35 -9.64
CA GLU A 106 3.69 4.80 -9.44
C GLU A 106 2.49 5.35 -8.66
N CYS A 107 2.21 4.76 -7.49
CA CYS A 107 1.04 5.05 -6.66
C CYS A 107 0.93 6.51 -6.20
N HIS A 108 2.00 7.31 -6.28
CA HIS A 108 1.96 8.74 -5.99
C HIS A 108 0.95 9.49 -6.87
N ASN A 109 0.63 9.01 -8.07
CA ASN A 109 -0.44 9.55 -8.92
C ASN A 109 -1.85 9.51 -8.29
N TYR A 110 -2.03 8.78 -7.19
CA TYR A 110 -3.30 8.61 -6.47
C TYR A 110 -3.24 9.09 -5.02
N PHE A 111 -2.05 9.38 -4.49
CA PHE A 111 -1.79 9.60 -3.06
C PHE A 111 -0.83 10.79 -2.80
N ASP A 112 -0.68 11.71 -3.75
CA ASP A 112 0.10 12.95 -3.63
C ASP A 112 -0.47 13.90 -2.57
N ARG A 113 -1.80 14.04 -2.57
CA ARG A 113 -2.61 14.88 -1.68
C ARG A 113 -3.49 14.04 -0.76
N GLN A 114 -3.86 14.59 0.40
CA GLN A 114 -4.76 13.89 1.32
C GLN A 114 -6.22 13.97 0.85
N ASP A 115 -6.88 12.82 0.86
CA ASP A 115 -8.30 12.60 0.59
C ASP A 115 -8.92 11.74 1.70
N LYS A 116 -10.16 12.04 2.09
CA LYS A 116 -10.85 11.37 3.21
C LYS A 116 -11.22 9.93 2.90
N VAL A 117 -11.69 9.65 1.69
CA VAL A 117 -12.15 8.33 1.24
C VAL A 117 -10.94 7.38 1.14
N LEU A 118 -9.82 7.85 0.60
CA LEU A 118 -8.58 7.07 0.53
C LEU A 118 -7.95 6.83 1.91
N VAL A 119 -8.06 7.79 2.84
CA VAL A 119 -7.61 7.61 4.23
C VAL A 119 -8.45 6.54 4.94
N TRP A 120 -9.78 6.64 4.83
CA TRP A 120 -10.69 5.61 5.35
C TRP A 120 -10.40 4.25 4.72
N TRP A 121 -10.30 4.16 3.39
CA TRP A 121 -10.06 2.91 2.68
C TRP A 121 -8.80 2.18 3.17
N LEU A 122 -7.66 2.88 3.30
CA LEU A 122 -6.43 2.23 3.80
C LEU A 122 -6.57 1.78 5.26
N SER A 123 -7.29 2.52 6.11
CA SER A 123 -7.58 2.05 7.47
C SER A 123 -8.53 0.84 7.51
N TYR A 124 -9.47 0.73 6.56
CA TYR A 124 -10.54 -0.26 6.55
C TYR A 124 -10.26 -1.51 5.70
N HIS A 125 -9.18 -1.51 4.90
CA HIS A 125 -8.89 -2.52 3.88
C HIS A 125 -8.97 -3.98 4.38
N GLY A 126 -8.56 -4.24 5.62
CA GLY A 126 -8.58 -5.56 6.24
C GLY A 126 -9.99 -6.16 6.40
N HIS A 127 -10.99 -5.35 6.76
CA HIS A 127 -12.39 -5.78 6.93
C HIS A 127 -13.02 -6.21 5.59
N MET A 128 -12.53 -5.66 4.48
CA MET A 128 -12.91 -6.06 3.11
C MET A 128 -12.05 -7.21 2.55
N HIS A 129 -11.19 -7.82 3.38
CA HIS A 129 -10.19 -8.84 3.01
C HIS A 129 -9.30 -8.40 1.83
N GLN A 130 -8.92 -7.13 1.78
CA GLN A 130 -8.06 -6.58 0.75
C GLN A 130 -6.59 -6.65 1.13
N GLU A 131 -5.74 -6.64 0.11
CA GLU A 131 -4.28 -6.72 0.22
C GLU A 131 -3.68 -5.72 -0.75
N ILE A 132 -2.81 -4.82 -0.28
CA ILE A 132 -2.46 -3.62 -1.05
C ILE A 132 -0.94 -3.50 -1.20
N ILE A 133 -0.47 -3.49 -2.45
CA ILE A 133 0.94 -3.32 -2.80
C ILE A 133 1.10 -1.98 -3.55
N LEU A 134 1.70 -1.02 -2.85
CA LEU A 134 1.92 0.34 -3.33
C LEU A 134 3.37 0.51 -3.80
N ILE A 135 3.59 0.80 -5.07
CA ILE A 135 4.93 0.91 -5.67
C ILE A 135 5.16 2.35 -6.11
N THR A 136 6.29 2.95 -5.73
CA THR A 136 6.67 4.31 -6.13
C THR A 136 8.19 4.41 -6.24
N GLN A 137 8.71 5.37 -7.00
CA GLN A 137 10.16 5.62 -7.00
C GLN A 137 10.66 6.18 -5.65
N ASN A 138 9.87 7.05 -5.00
CA ASN A 138 10.22 7.72 -3.75
C ASN A 138 8.97 7.95 -2.89
N LEU A 139 9.06 7.72 -1.57
CA LEU A 139 7.97 7.97 -0.63
C LEU A 139 7.71 9.45 -0.38
N SER A 140 8.64 10.36 -0.70
CA SER A 140 8.37 11.81 -0.57
C SER A 140 7.27 12.31 -1.52
N LEU A 141 6.98 11.55 -2.60
CA LEU A 141 5.92 11.83 -3.56
C LEU A 141 4.52 11.42 -3.06
N VAL A 142 4.44 10.75 -1.91
CA VAL A 142 3.19 10.29 -1.28
C VAL A 142 2.93 11.14 -0.03
N ALA A 143 1.69 11.55 0.22
CA ALA A 143 1.33 12.29 1.43
C ALA A 143 1.68 11.49 2.70
N SER A 144 2.12 12.16 3.76
CA SER A 144 2.59 11.52 4.99
C SER A 144 1.57 10.56 5.62
N LYS A 145 0.29 10.96 5.65
CA LYS A 145 -0.79 10.21 6.31
C LYS A 145 -0.96 8.78 5.75
N TYR A 146 -0.81 8.57 4.45
CA TYR A 146 -0.95 7.24 3.83
C TYR A 146 0.17 6.26 4.20
N LYS A 147 1.31 6.76 4.69
CA LYS A 147 2.44 5.93 5.10
C LYS A 147 2.21 5.27 6.45
N GLY A 148 1.36 5.85 7.31
CA GLY A 148 1.06 5.30 8.64
C GLY A 148 0.28 3.98 8.60
N PHE A 149 -0.40 3.67 7.48
CA PHE A 149 -1.20 2.45 7.34
C PHE A 149 -0.41 1.23 6.82
N ALA A 150 0.88 1.38 6.50
CA ALA A 150 1.66 0.30 5.90
C ALA A 150 2.56 -0.42 6.91
N GLU A 151 2.45 -1.74 6.96
CA GLU A 151 3.20 -2.61 7.88
C GLU A 151 4.65 -2.83 7.42
N TYR A 152 4.90 -2.81 6.09
CA TYR A 152 6.20 -3.13 5.52
C TYR A 152 6.61 -2.20 4.38
N PHE A 153 7.89 -1.81 4.41
CA PHE A 153 8.54 -0.99 3.40
C PHE A 153 9.73 -1.74 2.80
N TYR A 154 9.70 -1.94 1.48
CA TYR A 154 10.76 -2.58 0.74
C TYR A 154 11.51 -1.56 -0.13
N LYS A 155 12.85 -1.63 -0.14
CA LYS A 155 13.70 -0.77 -0.98
C LYS A 155 14.53 -1.63 -1.94
N ALA A 156 14.14 -1.65 -3.22
CA ALA A 156 14.78 -2.42 -4.26
C ALA A 156 16.22 -1.96 -4.49
N TYR A 157 17.16 -2.91 -4.50
CA TYR A 157 18.57 -2.62 -4.77
C TYR A 157 18.77 -2.21 -6.24
N PRO A 158 19.49 -1.11 -6.51
CA PRO A 158 19.89 -0.71 -7.86
C PRO A 158 20.56 -1.86 -8.61
N SER A 159 20.21 -2.04 -9.89
CA SER A 159 20.71 -3.17 -10.69
C SER A 159 22.22 -3.10 -10.97
N SER A 160 22.83 -1.91 -10.89
CA SER A 160 24.28 -1.70 -10.92
C SER A 160 25.04 -2.31 -9.73
N LEU A 161 24.36 -2.52 -8.59
CA LEU A 161 24.92 -3.08 -7.35
C LEU A 161 24.66 -4.60 -7.22
N LYS A 162 24.27 -5.27 -8.31
CA LYS A 162 24.06 -6.72 -8.35
C LYS A 162 25.30 -7.37 -8.98
N LEU A 163 25.97 -8.24 -8.21
CA LEU A 163 27.08 -9.08 -8.72
C LEU A 163 26.57 -10.21 -9.63
N PHE A 164 25.41 -10.78 -9.28
CA PHE A 164 24.75 -11.86 -10.02
C PHE A 164 23.30 -11.46 -10.33
N ASN A 165 22.86 -11.70 -11.57
CA ASN A 165 21.54 -11.32 -12.07
C ASN A 165 20.48 -12.44 -11.91
N ASN A 166 20.62 -13.30 -10.90
CA ASN A 166 19.72 -14.41 -10.60
C ASN A 166 18.76 -14.14 -9.43
N VAL A 167 18.95 -13.04 -8.69
CA VAL A 167 18.16 -12.69 -7.49
C VAL A 167 17.88 -11.19 -7.44
N MET A 168 16.61 -10.81 -7.26
CA MET A 168 16.24 -9.45 -6.84
C MET A 168 16.40 -9.32 -5.33
N LYS A 169 17.09 -8.24 -4.89
CA LYS A 169 17.33 -7.93 -3.48
C LYS A 169 16.55 -6.68 -3.09
N TYR A 170 15.96 -6.70 -1.90
CA TYR A 170 15.28 -5.55 -1.29
C TYR A 170 15.79 -5.38 0.14
N GLY A 171 16.06 -4.14 0.57
CA GLY A 171 16.11 -3.83 2.00
C GLY A 171 14.68 -3.85 2.56
N GLU A 172 14.50 -4.36 3.77
CA GLU A 172 13.20 -4.54 4.43
C GLU A 172 13.19 -3.76 5.74
N TYR A 173 12.16 -2.95 5.94
CA TYR A 173 12.03 -1.98 7.03
C TYR A 173 10.56 -1.96 7.51
N PRO A 174 10.29 -1.75 8.82
CA PRO A 174 8.93 -1.61 9.35
C PRO A 174 8.41 -0.17 9.24
N GLU A 175 9.26 0.80 8.90
CA GLU A 175 8.96 2.23 8.91
C GLU A 175 9.23 2.91 7.58
N SER A 176 8.38 3.89 7.24
CA SER A 176 8.52 4.72 6.04
C SER A 176 9.82 5.52 5.95
N ARG A 177 10.52 5.75 7.08
CA ARG A 177 11.84 6.39 7.10
C ARG A 177 12.92 5.53 6.43
N MET A 178 12.75 4.21 6.36
CA MET A 178 13.68 3.24 5.77
C MET A 178 15.15 3.48 6.19
N SER A 179 15.33 3.77 7.48
CA SER A 179 16.61 4.02 8.14
C SER A 179 17.49 2.77 8.10
N ASN A 180 18.79 2.90 7.84
CA ASN A 180 19.72 1.76 7.90
C ASN A 180 19.83 1.15 9.32
N LYS A 181 19.47 1.90 10.38
CA LYS A 181 19.36 1.38 11.75
C LYS A 181 18.09 0.53 11.93
N ASN A 182 16.97 0.97 11.36
CA ASN A 182 15.64 0.38 11.53
C ASN A 182 15.36 -0.66 10.42
N ARG A 183 16.36 -1.47 10.08
CA ARG A 183 16.32 -2.40 8.93
C ARG A 183 16.15 -3.84 9.42
N SER A 184 14.93 -4.36 9.32
CA SER A 184 14.59 -5.73 9.71
C SER A 184 15.33 -6.80 8.90
N GLY A 185 15.67 -6.56 7.64
CA GLY A 185 16.30 -7.60 6.83
C GLY A 185 16.72 -7.27 5.40
N THR A 186 16.94 -8.34 4.63
CA THR A 186 17.24 -8.29 3.20
C THR A 186 16.47 -9.39 2.46
N LEU A 187 15.28 -9.08 1.97
CA LEU A 187 14.51 -9.99 1.15
C LEU A 187 15.25 -10.32 -0.15
N LYS A 188 15.37 -11.61 -0.45
CA LYS A 188 15.96 -12.17 -1.67
C LYS A 188 14.86 -12.92 -2.43
N ILE A 189 14.58 -12.52 -3.66
CA ILE A 189 13.57 -13.15 -4.53
C ILE A 189 14.27 -13.73 -5.76
N PRO A 190 14.15 -15.04 -6.04
CA PRO A 190 14.77 -15.64 -7.22
C PRO A 190 14.16 -15.06 -8.50
N ILE A 191 14.98 -14.89 -9.53
CA ILE A 191 14.56 -14.42 -10.85
C ILE A 191 14.02 -15.62 -11.64
N LYS A 192 12.72 -15.57 -11.96
CA LYS A 192 11.96 -16.58 -12.70
C LYS A 192 11.63 -16.04 -14.09
N LYS A 193 11.89 -16.83 -15.13
CA LYS A 193 11.70 -16.42 -16.53
C LYS A 193 10.22 -16.22 -16.84
N GLU A 194 9.36 -16.99 -16.18
CA GLU A 194 7.92 -17.06 -16.36
C GLU A 194 7.28 -15.76 -15.86
N VAL A 195 7.61 -15.37 -14.61
CA VAL A 195 7.25 -14.07 -14.01
C VAL A 195 7.74 -12.90 -14.86
N PHE A 196 9.00 -12.93 -15.34
CA PHE A 196 9.53 -11.90 -16.23
C PHE A 196 8.87 -11.88 -17.61
N SER A 197 8.39 -13.01 -18.13
CA SER A 197 7.64 -13.06 -19.38
C SER A 197 6.22 -12.50 -19.25
N ALA A 198 5.73 -12.35 -18.01
CA ALA A 198 4.38 -11.90 -17.71
C ALA A 198 4.26 -10.38 -17.55
N TYR A 199 5.37 -9.63 -17.49
CA TYR A 199 5.36 -8.17 -17.59
C TYR A 199 6.62 -7.62 -18.29
N GLY A 200 6.44 -6.78 -19.30
CA GLY A 200 7.55 -6.13 -20.01
C GLY A 200 8.44 -7.09 -20.81
N SER A 201 7.88 -7.72 -21.84
CA SER A 201 8.45 -8.80 -22.67
C SER A 201 9.95 -8.68 -23.02
N GLY A 202 10.80 -9.30 -22.20
CA GLY A 202 12.07 -9.92 -22.62
C GLY A 202 13.20 -9.03 -23.17
N LYS A 203 13.07 -7.69 -23.21
CA LYS A 203 14.17 -6.82 -23.67
C LYS A 203 15.29 -6.74 -22.62
N ASN A 204 16.22 -7.70 -22.74
CA ASN A 204 17.46 -7.81 -21.99
C ASN A 204 18.32 -6.54 -22.07
N GLN A 205 18.06 -5.57 -21.19
CA GLN A 205 19.02 -4.50 -20.92
C GLN A 205 20.21 -5.11 -20.17
N ASN A 206 21.24 -5.50 -20.94
CA ASN A 206 22.53 -6.00 -20.45
C ASN A 206 23.33 -4.89 -19.74
N ASN A 207 22.77 -4.38 -18.65
CA ASN A 207 23.38 -3.43 -17.74
C ASN A 207 24.54 -4.14 -17.02
N LYS A 208 25.74 -4.06 -17.62
CA LYS A 208 26.97 -4.68 -17.10
C LYS A 208 27.22 -4.21 -15.67
N SER A 209 27.33 -5.16 -14.73
CA SER A 209 27.52 -4.86 -13.31
C SER A 209 28.76 -3.99 -13.07
N ILE A 210 28.61 -2.93 -12.27
CA ILE A 210 29.72 -2.05 -11.93
C ILE A 210 30.68 -2.77 -10.97
N LEU A 211 30.14 -3.57 -10.05
CA LEU A 211 30.92 -4.41 -9.14
C LEU A 211 31.76 -5.46 -9.88
N LEU A 212 31.28 -6.00 -11.01
CA LEU A 212 32.06 -6.92 -11.82
C LEU A 212 33.30 -6.25 -12.45
N LYS A 213 33.20 -4.97 -12.83
CA LYS A 213 34.39 -4.20 -13.29
C LYS A 213 35.41 -4.05 -12.16
N PHE A 214 34.97 -3.68 -10.97
CA PHE A 214 35.85 -3.57 -9.79
C PHE A 214 36.47 -4.91 -9.38
N ALA A 215 35.74 -6.02 -9.50
CA ALA A 215 36.28 -7.36 -9.26
C ALA A 215 37.38 -7.73 -10.28
N ILE A 216 37.20 -7.40 -11.56
CA ILE A 216 38.24 -7.60 -12.59
C ILE A 216 39.48 -6.75 -12.28
N PHE A 217 39.31 -5.48 -11.91
CA PHE A 217 40.45 -4.64 -11.49
C PHE A 217 41.14 -5.17 -10.23
N ALA A 218 40.40 -5.66 -9.23
CA ALA A 218 40.98 -6.25 -8.03
C ALA A 218 41.81 -7.51 -8.35
N ILE A 219 41.31 -8.40 -9.23
CA ILE A 219 42.06 -9.57 -9.70
C ILE A 219 43.32 -9.13 -10.48
N MET A 220 43.21 -8.12 -11.34
CA MET A 220 44.34 -7.56 -12.08
C MET A 220 45.41 -7.00 -11.14
N PHE A 221 45.03 -6.23 -10.12
CA PHE A 221 45.93 -5.76 -9.08
C PHE A 221 46.54 -6.90 -8.26
N PHE A 222 45.80 -7.98 -8.00
CA PHE A 222 46.32 -9.15 -7.28
C PHE A 222 47.34 -9.93 -8.11
N VAL A 223 47.14 -10.06 -9.42
CA VAL A 223 48.11 -10.67 -10.35
C VAL A 223 49.35 -9.80 -10.52
N ILE A 224 49.18 -8.48 -10.69
CA ILE A 224 50.31 -7.53 -10.77
C ILE A 224 51.09 -7.50 -9.45
N GLY A 225 50.40 -7.44 -8.31
CA GLY A 225 51.01 -7.51 -6.98
C GLY A 225 51.73 -8.84 -6.74
N GLY A 226 51.15 -9.96 -7.16
CA GLY A 226 51.80 -11.28 -7.11
C GLY A 226 53.04 -11.37 -8.01
N ALA A 227 53.01 -10.76 -9.19
CA ALA A 227 54.18 -10.67 -10.08
C ALA A 227 55.28 -9.78 -9.50
N ILE A 228 54.92 -8.63 -8.91
CA ILE A 228 55.85 -7.74 -8.19
C ILE A 228 56.45 -8.47 -6.98
N LEU A 229 55.65 -9.15 -6.17
CA LEU A 229 56.13 -9.95 -5.03
C LEU A 229 57.01 -11.13 -5.46
N TYR A 230 56.75 -11.74 -6.62
CA TYR A 230 57.63 -12.75 -7.21
C TYR A 230 58.96 -12.16 -7.66
N LEU A 231 58.96 -10.98 -8.30
CA LEU A 231 60.18 -10.26 -8.68
C LEU A 231 60.97 -9.78 -7.45
N ILE A 232 60.29 -9.26 -6.42
CA ILE A 232 60.91 -8.91 -5.13
C ILE A 232 61.47 -10.16 -4.46
N LYS A 233 60.74 -11.29 -4.40
CA LYS A 233 61.27 -12.55 -3.86
C LYS A 233 62.48 -13.04 -4.65
N LYS A 234 62.51 -12.87 -5.97
CA LYS A 234 63.68 -13.18 -6.81
C LYS A 234 64.86 -12.22 -6.55
N SER A 235 64.60 -10.96 -6.17
CA SER A 235 65.63 -9.98 -5.80
C SER A 235 66.17 -10.24 -4.39
N VAL A 236 65.30 -10.46 -3.40
CA VAL A 236 65.64 -10.78 -2.00
C VAL A 236 66.27 -12.17 -1.87
N SER A 237 66.02 -13.09 -2.82
CA SER A 237 66.78 -14.33 -2.96
C SER A 237 68.27 -14.12 -3.27
N ASN A 238 68.69 -12.89 -3.61
CA ASN A 238 70.09 -12.51 -3.83
C ASN A 238 70.64 -11.59 -2.72
N GLU A 239 69.88 -11.24 -1.68
CA GLU A 239 70.29 -10.21 -0.71
C GLU A 239 69.84 -10.56 0.72
N SER A 240 70.82 -10.74 1.60
CA SER A 240 70.64 -11.45 2.88
C SER A 240 70.64 -10.54 4.10
N ILE A 241 69.55 -10.62 4.88
CA ILE A 241 69.49 -10.51 6.35
C ILE A 241 69.92 -9.16 6.97
N ILE A 242 69.03 -8.58 7.79
CA ILE A 242 69.31 -8.18 9.19
C ILE A 242 67.97 -7.80 9.86
N GLU A 243 67.72 -8.41 11.02
CA GLU A 243 66.60 -8.12 11.94
C GLU A 243 67.04 -6.96 12.90
N ASP A 244 66.31 -6.43 13.88
CA ASP A 244 65.28 -7.02 14.73
C ASP A 244 64.64 -5.96 15.68
N LYS A 245 63.70 -6.44 16.50
CA LYS A 245 63.37 -6.05 17.89
C LYS A 245 62.25 -5.04 18.20
N GLU A 246 61.42 -5.52 19.12
CA GLU A 246 60.26 -4.91 19.77
C GLU A 246 60.65 -4.30 21.13
N THR A 247 59.71 -3.59 21.79
CA THR A 247 59.52 -3.73 23.26
C THR A 247 58.16 -3.20 23.74
N HIS A 248 57.36 -4.10 24.32
CA HIS A 248 56.60 -4.03 25.59
C HIS A 248 56.05 -2.67 26.09
N ILE A 249 54.72 -2.46 26.26
CA ILE A 249 53.75 -3.04 27.24
C ILE A 249 53.99 -2.58 28.70
N VAL A 250 52.96 -1.96 29.33
CA VAL A 250 52.34 -2.29 30.65
C VAL A 250 51.31 -1.21 31.06
N ASP A 251 50.22 -1.66 31.71
CA ASP A 251 49.01 -0.94 32.16
C ASP A 251 49.16 -0.14 33.48
N THR A 252 48.08 0.52 33.97
CA THR A 252 47.64 0.44 35.41
C THR A 252 46.32 1.21 35.75
N TYR A 253 45.31 0.48 36.28
CA TYR A 253 44.30 0.77 37.35
C TYR A 253 43.65 2.20 37.49
N LEU A 254 42.31 2.41 37.44
CA LEU A 254 41.18 2.10 38.38
C LEU A 254 41.10 3.01 39.66
N PRO A 255 39.94 3.20 40.36
CA PRO A 255 38.49 3.24 40.01
C PRO A 255 37.67 4.37 40.76
N ASN A 256 36.37 4.14 41.04
CA ASN A 256 35.44 4.82 42.01
C ASN A 256 34.85 6.21 41.63
N ASP A 257 33.64 6.64 42.06
CA ASP A 257 32.55 6.00 42.87
C ASP A 257 31.17 6.74 42.75
N LYS A 258 30.04 5.99 42.80
CA LYS A 258 28.70 6.33 43.42
C LYS A 258 27.90 7.61 42.95
N LYS A 259 26.56 7.80 43.13
CA LYS A 259 25.42 7.06 43.76
C LYS A 259 24.02 7.54 43.25
N ASP A 260 22.94 6.92 43.77
CA ASP A 260 21.45 7.19 43.77
C ASP A 260 20.92 8.64 43.53
N ASP A 261 19.65 8.98 43.18
CA ASP A 261 18.35 8.29 42.84
C ASP A 261 17.34 9.34 42.20
N SER A 262 16.01 9.25 41.95
CA SER A 262 14.90 8.25 42.08
C SER A 262 13.60 8.60 41.29
N ILE A 263 12.89 7.57 40.80
CA ILE A 263 11.42 7.27 40.75
C ILE A 263 10.34 8.41 40.70
N LYS A 264 9.40 8.40 39.73
CA LYS A 264 7.91 8.25 39.91
C LYS A 264 7.03 8.35 38.64
N ASP A 265 5.82 7.80 38.76
CA ASP A 265 4.86 7.39 37.71
C ASP A 265 3.50 8.14 37.81
N GLU A 266 2.62 8.03 36.79
CA GLU A 266 1.19 7.62 36.86
C GLU A 266 0.42 7.76 35.51
N GLU A 267 -0.89 7.46 35.47
CA GLU A 267 -1.59 6.77 34.35
C GLU A 267 -3.06 7.26 34.08
N ILE A 268 -3.83 6.55 33.22
CA ILE A 268 -5.33 6.36 33.18
C ILE A 268 -6.14 6.86 31.93
N GLU A 269 -7.19 6.06 31.65
CA GLU A 269 -8.14 5.78 30.52
C GLU A 269 -9.14 6.92 30.06
N GLU A 270 -10.34 6.76 29.43
CA GLU A 270 -11.40 5.70 29.34
C GLU A 270 -12.49 5.78 28.19
N LYS A 271 -13.40 4.76 28.17
CA LYS A 271 -14.49 4.19 27.27
C LYS A 271 -15.78 5.07 27.03
N ASP A 272 -16.85 4.76 26.24
CA ASP A 272 -17.19 3.99 24.98
C ASP A 272 -18.75 4.10 24.65
N ILE A 273 -19.34 3.36 23.65
CA ILE A 273 -20.77 2.84 23.50
C ILE A 273 -21.88 3.41 22.50
N ASN A 274 -22.49 2.46 21.71
CA ASN A 274 -23.80 2.15 21.01
C ASN A 274 -24.93 3.06 20.36
N ASP A 275 -25.48 2.49 19.25
CA ASP A 275 -26.88 2.21 18.71
C ASP A 275 -28.11 3.18 18.70
N GLU A 276 -29.01 2.98 17.69
CA GLU A 276 -30.33 3.66 17.49
C GLU A 276 -31.40 2.80 16.71
N LEU A 277 -32.69 3.20 16.75
CA LEU A 277 -33.90 2.52 16.19
C LEU A 277 -34.28 2.88 14.73
N LEU A 278 -35.38 2.28 14.22
CA LEU A 278 -35.85 2.38 12.81
C LEU A 278 -37.09 3.29 12.61
N GLU A 279 -36.95 4.35 11.82
CA GLU A 279 -38.04 5.24 11.36
C GLU A 279 -37.95 5.48 9.83
N TYR A 280 -38.99 5.14 9.05
CA TYR A 280 -38.96 5.35 7.59
C TYR A 280 -39.15 6.83 7.20
N LYS A 281 -38.34 7.32 6.27
CA LYS A 281 -38.33 8.71 5.79
C LYS A 281 -38.60 8.76 4.29
N TYR A 282 -39.46 9.69 3.87
CA TYR A 282 -39.84 9.90 2.48
C TYR A 282 -38.74 10.62 1.68
N MET A 283 -38.53 10.20 0.44
CA MET A 283 -37.60 10.85 -0.49
C MET A 283 -38.15 10.89 -1.92
N SER A 284 -37.81 11.95 -2.66
CA SER A 284 -38.10 12.08 -4.09
C SER A 284 -36.78 12.31 -4.85
N LEU A 285 -36.38 11.33 -5.66
CA LEU A 285 -35.12 11.28 -6.41
C LEU A 285 -35.36 11.66 -7.87
N LYS A 286 -34.63 12.65 -8.39
CA LYS A 286 -34.68 13.04 -9.81
C LYS A 286 -33.56 12.38 -10.59
N CYS A 287 -33.89 11.32 -11.32
CA CYS A 287 -32.97 10.51 -12.11
C CYS A 287 -32.95 10.90 -13.58
N THR A 288 -31.80 10.69 -14.24
CA THR A 288 -31.61 10.87 -15.67
C THR A 288 -31.10 9.58 -16.29
N LEU A 289 -31.85 9.07 -17.28
CA LEU A 289 -31.49 7.84 -17.99
C LEU A 289 -30.32 8.06 -18.95
N LYS A 290 -30.22 9.27 -19.53
CA LYS A 290 -29.15 9.67 -20.47
C LYS A 290 -27.77 9.65 -19.82
N TYR A 291 -27.67 10.17 -18.59
CA TYR A 291 -26.40 10.27 -17.85
C TYR A 291 -26.27 9.27 -16.70
N LYS A 292 -27.26 8.36 -16.54
CA LYS A 292 -27.27 7.22 -15.61
C LYS A 292 -27.03 7.58 -14.13
N TYR A 293 -27.63 8.66 -13.63
CA TYR A 293 -27.55 9.06 -12.22
C TYR A 293 -28.86 9.59 -11.66
N CYS A 294 -28.99 9.62 -10.33
CA CYS A 294 -30.08 10.24 -9.58
C CYS A 294 -29.59 11.41 -8.72
N LEU A 295 -30.47 12.39 -8.49
CA LEU A 295 -30.24 13.57 -7.65
C LEU A 295 -31.24 13.66 -6.50
N TYR A 296 -30.74 13.99 -5.31
CA TYR A 296 -31.54 14.39 -4.14
C TYR A 296 -30.77 15.46 -3.36
N LYS A 297 -31.43 16.58 -3.01
CA LYS A 297 -30.82 17.74 -2.34
C LYS A 297 -29.41 18.09 -2.88
N ASN A 298 -29.29 18.19 -4.21
CA ASN A 298 -28.06 18.45 -4.97
C ASN A 298 -26.93 17.40 -4.88
N LYS A 299 -27.05 16.33 -4.07
CA LYS A 299 -26.13 15.18 -4.14
C LYS A 299 -26.51 14.25 -5.29
N LYS A 300 -25.49 13.62 -5.89
CA LYS A 300 -25.60 12.70 -7.03
C LYS A 300 -25.23 11.28 -6.61
N ILE A 301 -26.02 10.29 -7.06
CA ILE A 301 -25.70 8.86 -6.95
C ILE A 301 -25.79 8.21 -8.33
N GLN A 302 -24.93 7.24 -8.64
CA GLN A 302 -25.04 6.47 -9.89
C GLN A 302 -26.33 5.64 -9.88
N LEU A 303 -27.04 5.54 -11.02
CA LEU A 303 -28.32 4.83 -11.12
C LEU A 303 -28.18 3.33 -10.84
N ASN A 304 -27.04 2.74 -11.20
CA ASN A 304 -26.70 1.35 -10.86
C ASN A 304 -26.51 1.17 -9.35
N THR A 305 -25.88 2.14 -8.67
CA THR A 305 -25.75 2.13 -7.21
C THR A 305 -27.10 2.28 -6.52
N TYR A 306 -28.01 3.15 -7.02
CA TYR A 306 -29.38 3.22 -6.51
C TYR A 306 -30.08 1.85 -6.52
N TYR A 307 -30.07 1.14 -7.65
CA TYR A 307 -30.72 -0.18 -7.73
C TYR A 307 -30.06 -1.21 -6.81
N LYS A 308 -28.73 -1.22 -6.67
CA LYS A 308 -28.02 -2.08 -5.70
C LYS A 308 -28.36 -1.73 -4.24
N LEU A 309 -28.52 -0.46 -3.90
CA LEU A 309 -28.93 -0.05 -2.56
C LEU A 309 -30.40 -0.37 -2.27
N LYS A 310 -31.28 -0.35 -3.28
CA LYS A 310 -32.68 -0.79 -3.14
C LYS A 310 -32.78 -2.24 -2.65
N GLU A 311 -31.94 -3.12 -3.18
CA GLU A 311 -31.84 -4.53 -2.76
C GLU A 311 -31.27 -4.70 -1.34
N ILE A 312 -30.36 -3.81 -0.90
CA ILE A 312 -29.70 -3.90 0.41
C ILE A 312 -30.55 -3.29 1.54
N PHE A 313 -31.20 -2.14 1.29
CA PHE A 313 -31.90 -1.38 2.34
C PHE A 313 -33.39 -1.66 2.44
N ASP A 314 -33.94 -2.49 1.53
CA ASP A 314 -35.35 -2.87 1.52
C ASP A 314 -36.22 -1.61 1.48
N ILE A 315 -36.10 -0.93 0.33
CA ILE A 315 -36.69 0.39 0.03
C ILE A 315 -38.00 0.18 -0.72
N GLU A 316 -39.08 0.68 -0.15
CA GLU A 316 -40.40 0.67 -0.78
C GLU A 316 -40.51 1.81 -1.81
N GLU A 317 -40.86 1.46 -3.05
CA GLU A 317 -40.94 2.41 -4.17
C GLU A 317 -42.41 2.77 -4.41
N LEU A 318 -42.81 3.94 -3.93
CA LEU A 318 -44.19 4.43 -3.98
C LEU A 318 -44.61 4.86 -5.39
N SER A 319 -43.71 5.48 -6.16
CA SER A 319 -43.99 6.01 -7.49
C SER A 319 -42.75 6.02 -8.39
N VAL A 320 -42.97 5.74 -9.68
CA VAL A 320 -42.00 5.96 -10.76
C VAL A 320 -42.66 6.84 -11.81
N THR A 321 -42.51 8.16 -11.66
CA THR A 321 -43.11 9.14 -12.57
C THR A 321 -42.11 9.53 -13.67
N LYS A 322 -42.45 9.25 -14.93
CA LYS A 322 -41.59 9.61 -16.07
C LYS A 322 -41.74 11.09 -16.42
N ILE A 323 -40.65 11.85 -16.28
CA ILE A 323 -40.60 13.27 -16.63
C ILE A 323 -39.98 13.43 -18.03
N ASN A 324 -40.43 14.43 -18.78
CA ASN A 324 -40.11 14.65 -20.18
C ASN A 324 -38.61 14.54 -20.51
N ASN A 325 -38.30 14.03 -21.71
CA ASN A 325 -36.95 13.92 -22.29
C ASN A 325 -35.92 13.15 -21.45
N GLY A 326 -36.33 12.00 -20.89
CA GLY A 326 -35.40 10.99 -20.35
C GLY A 326 -35.06 11.14 -18.87
N TYR A 327 -35.92 11.81 -18.11
CA TYR A 327 -35.85 11.88 -16.66
C TYR A 327 -36.90 10.97 -16.01
N LEU A 328 -36.61 10.50 -14.79
CA LEU A 328 -37.54 9.80 -13.92
C LEU A 328 -37.56 10.53 -12.57
N GLN A 329 -38.72 10.63 -11.96
CA GLN A 329 -38.85 10.89 -10.53
C GLN A 329 -39.17 9.55 -9.85
N LEU A 330 -38.37 9.18 -8.85
CA LEU A 330 -38.60 8.00 -8.01
C LEU A 330 -38.99 8.50 -6.62
N ASP A 331 -40.22 8.22 -6.21
CA ASP A 331 -40.73 8.58 -4.88
C ASP A 331 -40.71 7.32 -4.01
N ILE A 332 -40.02 7.37 -2.87
CA ILE A 332 -39.67 6.19 -2.07
C ILE A 332 -39.87 6.42 -0.56
N LEU A 333 -40.08 5.32 0.18
CA LEU A 333 -39.90 5.26 1.64
C LEU A 333 -38.61 4.50 1.95
N ALA A 334 -37.75 5.09 2.76
CA ALA A 334 -36.44 4.53 3.07
C ALA A 334 -36.10 4.63 4.56
N LYS A 335 -35.49 3.59 5.11
CA LYS A 335 -35.04 3.54 6.52
C LYS A 335 -34.00 4.65 6.83
N PRO A 336 -33.78 5.03 8.11
CA PRO A 336 -32.91 6.17 8.46
C PRO A 336 -31.52 6.05 7.83
N LYS A 337 -30.94 4.84 7.83
CA LYS A 337 -29.62 4.56 7.24
C LYS A 337 -29.54 5.00 5.76
N PHE A 338 -30.51 4.63 4.92
CA PHE A 338 -30.51 5.06 3.51
C PHE A 338 -30.79 6.55 3.35
N TYR A 339 -31.72 7.13 4.13
CA TYR A 339 -31.93 8.59 4.14
C TYR A 339 -30.65 9.35 4.50
N ASN A 340 -29.86 8.82 5.43
CA ASN A 340 -28.61 9.42 5.90
C ASN A 340 -27.49 9.37 4.86
N ILE A 341 -27.43 8.39 3.96
CA ILE A 341 -26.52 8.37 2.80
C ILE A 341 -26.61 9.69 2.00
N PHE A 342 -27.83 10.21 1.83
CA PHE A 342 -28.08 11.42 1.03
C PHE A 342 -27.99 12.72 1.85
N ASN A 343 -28.22 12.68 3.16
CA ASN A 343 -28.18 13.90 4.00
C ASN A 343 -26.80 14.09 4.64
N GLY A 344 -26.24 13.07 5.27
CA GLY A 344 -24.83 12.95 5.65
C GLY A 344 -24.42 13.76 6.90
N GLY A 345 -24.31 13.06 8.03
CA GLY A 345 -23.96 13.61 9.33
C GLY A 345 -25.14 13.60 10.30
N LEU A 346 -24.87 13.18 11.55
CA LEU A 346 -25.79 13.38 12.67
C LEU A 346 -25.85 14.87 12.99
N GLU A 347 -27.04 15.47 12.96
CA GLU A 347 -27.29 16.71 13.68
C GLU A 347 -27.30 16.36 15.18
N ASN A 348 -26.32 16.88 15.93
CA ASN A 348 -26.28 16.64 17.38
C ASN A 348 -27.50 17.29 18.05
N GLU A 349 -28.39 16.48 18.63
CA GLU A 349 -29.42 16.96 19.55
C GLU A 349 -28.78 17.50 20.84
N LYS A 350 -28.35 18.77 20.80
CA LYS A 350 -28.01 19.55 22.00
C LYS A 350 -28.65 20.92 21.95
N ASN A 351 -29.94 20.93 22.28
CA ASN A 351 -30.68 22.17 22.55
C ASN A 351 -31.19 22.20 24.00
N SER A 352 -30.26 22.43 24.93
CA SER A 352 -30.59 22.89 26.28
C SER A 352 -29.42 23.71 26.87
N ASN A 353 -29.69 24.98 27.16
CA ASN A 353 -29.10 25.85 28.19
C ASN A 353 -27.59 25.67 28.52
N SER A 354 -26.71 26.67 28.37
CA SER A 354 -26.92 28.11 28.54
C SER A 354 -25.65 28.95 28.28
N ASN A 355 -25.83 30.27 28.18
CA ASN A 355 -24.91 31.38 28.52
C ASN A 355 -23.45 31.40 28.00
N SER A 356 -23.16 32.43 27.18
CA SER A 356 -21.92 33.27 27.16
C SER A 356 -20.53 32.60 26.96
N LEU A 357 -19.56 33.21 26.28
CA LEU A 357 -19.32 34.63 26.01
C LEU A 357 -18.65 34.81 24.62
N SER A 358 -18.56 36.05 24.14
CA SER A 358 -17.78 36.41 22.94
C SER A 358 -16.26 36.40 23.19
N ILE A 359 -15.47 36.29 22.11
CA ILE A 359 -14.35 37.19 21.74
C ILE A 359 -13.69 36.71 20.42
N PHE A 360 -13.51 37.62 19.46
CA PHE A 360 -12.63 37.45 18.29
C PHE A 360 -11.18 37.81 18.68
N PRO A 361 -10.16 37.28 17.98
CA PRO A 361 -9.53 38.15 16.99
C PRO A 361 -9.16 37.47 15.67
N THR A 362 -9.18 38.26 14.60
CA THR A 362 -8.55 37.95 13.30
C THR A 362 -7.06 38.30 13.31
N ASN A 363 -6.27 37.53 12.56
CA ASN A 363 -5.31 38.03 11.55
C ASN A 363 -4.91 36.89 10.61
#